data_AF-A0A2V7GIL4-F1
#
_entry.id   AF-A0A2V7GIL4-F1
#
_cell.length_a   1.000
_cell.length_b   1.000
_cell.length_c   1.000
_cell.angle_alpha   90.00
_cell.angle_beta   90.00
_cell.angle_gamma   90.00
#
_symmetry.space_group_name_H-M   'P 1'
#
loop_
_entity.id
_entity.type
_entity.pdbx_description
1 polymer ?
#
loop_
_entity_poly.entity_id
_entity_poly.type
_entity_poly.pdbx_seq_one_letter_code
_entity_poly.pdbx_strand_id
1 'polypeptide(L)'
;MTKPSTMQPVLRHLAKADPVMRKLIRRAGPCTLTPRRREPLYQTLVRAIAHQQLNGRAANAILARFIALFPGKRFPDPRDIRLASVRSLRGAGFSRAKIRAIKHIAEETAAGVVPSRRAAARMSDEEII
;
A
#
# COMPACT_ATOMS: atom_id res chain seq x y z
N MET A 1 0.29 -15.79 2.71
CA MET A 1 1.33 -16.25 1.78
C MET A 1 0.61 -16.76 0.54
N THR A 2 0.80 -16.12 -0.62
CA THR A 2 0.38 -16.72 -1.89
C THR A 2 1.26 -17.94 -2.10
N LYS A 3 0.67 -19.14 -2.22
CA LYS A 3 1.47 -20.35 -2.41
C LYS A 3 2.25 -20.21 -3.72
N PRO A 4 3.54 -20.61 -3.78
CA PRO A 4 4.36 -20.53 -5.00
C PRO A 4 3.74 -21.24 -6.22
N SER A 5 2.83 -22.21 -5.99
CA SER A 5 2.13 -22.94 -7.04
C SER A 5 1.12 -22.12 -7.85
N THR A 6 0.54 -21.03 -7.30
CA THR A 6 -0.52 -20.27 -7.98
C THR A 6 0.01 -19.36 -9.10
N MET A 7 1.29 -18.97 -9.05
CA MET A 7 1.87 -18.07 -10.05
C MET A 7 2.41 -18.79 -11.28
N GLN A 8 2.71 -20.08 -11.21
CA GLN A 8 3.28 -20.80 -12.35
C GLN A 8 2.37 -20.81 -13.60
N PRO A 9 1.04 -21.03 -13.50
CA PRO A 9 0.17 -20.95 -14.67
C PRO A 9 0.19 -19.56 -15.32
N VAL A 10 0.20 -18.49 -14.51
CA VAL A 10 0.26 -17.10 -14.98
C VAL A 10 1.59 -16.82 -15.70
N LEU A 11 2.70 -17.22 -15.10
CA LEU A 11 4.03 -17.04 -15.70
C LEU A 11 4.16 -17.83 -17.01
N ARG A 12 3.60 -19.05 -17.09
CA ARG A 12 3.54 -19.83 -18.34
C ARG A 12 2.69 -19.16 -19.41
N HIS A 13 1.54 -18.61 -19.03
CA HIS A 13 0.67 -17.89 -19.94
C HIS A 13 1.40 -16.68 -20.55
N LEU A 14 2.00 -15.82 -19.71
CA LEU A 14 2.78 -14.65 -20.14
C LEU A 14 3.96 -15.05 -21.03
N ALA A 15 4.71 -16.09 -20.63
CA ALA A 15 5.83 -16.60 -21.42
C ALA A 15 5.40 -17.18 -22.77
N LYS A 16 4.20 -17.77 -22.89
CA LYS A 16 3.67 -18.28 -24.16
C LYS A 16 3.23 -17.13 -25.06
N ALA A 17 2.56 -16.12 -24.50
CA ALA A 17 2.01 -14.98 -25.22
C ALA A 17 3.10 -14.05 -25.78
N ASP A 18 4.21 -13.85 -25.06
CA ASP A 18 5.24 -12.87 -25.44
C ASP A 18 6.68 -13.43 -25.28
N PRO A 19 7.46 -13.55 -26.38
CA PRO A 19 8.86 -13.97 -26.35
C PRO A 19 9.80 -13.07 -25.53
N VAL A 20 9.55 -11.76 -25.45
CA VAL A 20 10.30 -10.82 -24.61
C VAL A 20 10.03 -11.12 -23.14
N MET A 21 8.75 -11.26 -22.76
CA MET A 21 8.39 -11.64 -21.40
C MET A 21 8.96 -13.01 -21.00
N ARG A 22 8.99 -13.98 -21.91
CA ARG A 22 9.64 -15.28 -21.68
C ARG A 22 11.12 -15.13 -21.30
N LYS A 23 11.87 -14.29 -22.03
CA LYS A 23 13.28 -14.01 -21.74
C LYS A 23 13.44 -13.33 -20.37
N LEU A 24 12.57 -12.36 -20.06
CA LEU A 24 12.58 -11.64 -18.78
C LEU A 24 12.27 -12.56 -17.60
N ILE A 25 11.23 -13.39 -17.68
CA ILE A 25 10.86 -14.35 -16.63
C ILE A 25 12.01 -15.34 -16.38
N ARG A 26 12.65 -15.86 -17.44
CA ARG A 26 13.80 -16.75 -17.30
C ARG A 26 14.99 -16.07 -16.61
N ARG A 27 15.23 -14.79 -16.90
CA ARG A 27 16.33 -14.02 -16.30
C ARG A 27 16.05 -13.61 -14.86
N ALA A 28 14.81 -13.24 -14.55
CA ALA A 28 14.40 -12.82 -13.21
C ALA A 28 14.32 -13.99 -12.21
N GLY A 29 14.03 -15.19 -12.70
CA GLY A 29 13.84 -16.37 -11.85
C GLY A 29 12.45 -16.42 -11.21
N PRO A 30 12.30 -17.14 -10.08
CA PRO A 30 11.00 -17.30 -9.42
C PRO A 30 10.38 -15.96 -9.01
N CYS A 31 9.07 -15.80 -9.22
CA CYS A 31 8.36 -14.62 -8.74
C CYS A 31 8.25 -14.65 -7.22
N THR A 32 8.86 -13.67 -6.55
CA THR A 32 8.90 -13.52 -5.09
C THR A 32 7.86 -12.52 -4.56
N LEU A 33 6.91 -12.10 -5.39
CA LEU A 33 5.89 -11.14 -5.01
C LEU A 33 5.01 -11.67 -3.86
N THR A 34 5.07 -11.00 -2.72
CA THR A 34 4.23 -11.30 -1.54
C THR A 34 3.31 -10.13 -1.22
N PRO A 35 2.04 -10.15 -1.70
CA PRO A 35 1.10 -9.08 -1.40
C PRO A 35 0.73 -9.07 0.08
N ARG A 36 0.56 -7.87 0.66
CA ARG A 36 0.13 -7.70 2.06
C ARG A 36 -1.37 -7.93 2.21
N ARG A 37 -1.77 -9.21 2.16
CA ARG A 37 -3.17 -9.65 2.16
C ARG A 37 -3.84 -9.66 3.53
N ARG A 38 -3.43 -8.86 4.51
CA ARG A 38 -4.09 -8.82 5.83
C ARG A 38 -4.26 -7.41 6.39
N GLU A 39 -3.69 -6.39 5.75
CA GLU A 39 -3.80 -5.01 6.23
C GLU A 39 -5.18 -4.44 5.88
N PRO A 40 -5.79 -3.61 6.76
CA PRO A 40 -6.94 -2.79 6.43
C PRO A 40 -6.65 -1.89 5.22
N LEU A 41 -7.69 -1.58 4.43
CA LEU A 41 -7.52 -0.83 3.18
C LEU A 41 -6.93 0.56 3.41
N TYR A 42 -7.38 1.29 4.44
CA TYR A 42 -6.84 2.61 4.78
C TYR A 42 -5.32 2.57 5.05
N GLN A 43 -4.80 1.53 5.71
CA GLN A 43 -3.36 1.39 5.96
C GLN A 43 -2.60 1.21 4.65
N THR A 44 -3.16 0.40 3.74
CA THR A 44 -2.61 0.20 2.40
C THR A 44 -2.55 1.53 1.63
N LEU A 45 -3.63 2.32 1.68
CA LEU A 45 -3.70 3.63 1.02
C LEU A 45 -2.68 4.63 1.59
N VAL A 46 -2.54 4.71 2.92
CA VAL A 46 -1.54 5.57 3.57
C VAL A 46 -0.11 5.15 3.18
N ARG A 47 0.18 3.84 3.12
CA ARG A 47 1.46 3.32 2.65
C ARG A 47 1.72 3.64 1.18
N ALA A 48 0.71 3.52 0.33
CA ALA A 48 0.80 3.87 -1.09
C ALA A 48 1.15 5.34 -1.27
N ILE A 49 0.47 6.25 -0.54
CA ILE A 49 0.79 7.68 -0.54
C ILE A 49 2.22 7.95 -0.07
N ALA A 50 2.70 7.24 0.96
CA ALA A 50 4.08 7.38 1.39
C ALA A 50 5.07 7.03 0.26
N HIS A 51 4.77 6.03 -0.57
CA HIS A 51 5.62 5.55 -1.67
C HIS A 51 5.56 6.41 -2.95
N GLN A 52 4.55 7.26 -3.12
CA GLN A 52 4.45 8.11 -4.31
C GLN A 52 5.71 8.94 -4.53
N GLN A 53 6.25 8.90 -5.75
CA GLN A 53 7.41 9.68 -6.19
C GLN A 53 8.69 9.45 -5.35
N LEU A 54 8.84 8.29 -4.71
CA LEU A 54 10.01 7.92 -3.90
C LEU A 54 10.45 6.48 -4.17
N ASN A 55 11.73 6.19 -3.95
CA ASN A 55 12.20 4.82 -3.87
C ASN A 55 11.70 4.13 -2.57
N GLY A 56 11.67 2.80 -2.57
CA GLY A 56 11.14 2.02 -1.44
C GLY A 56 11.89 2.24 -0.12
N ARG A 57 13.21 2.49 -0.13
CA ARG A 57 13.99 2.75 1.09
C ARG A 57 13.56 4.06 1.75
N ALA A 58 13.43 5.13 0.97
CA ALA A 58 12.99 6.43 1.45
C ALA A 58 11.57 6.37 2.00
N ALA A 59 10.64 5.73 1.27
CA ALA A 59 9.27 5.56 1.71
C ALA A 59 9.15 4.75 3.02
N ASN A 60 9.92 3.66 3.14
CA ASN A 60 9.95 2.86 4.37
C ASN A 60 10.52 3.62 5.57
N ALA A 61 11.54 4.45 5.37
CA ALA A 61 12.08 5.31 6.44
C ALA A 61 11.05 6.35 6.93
N ILE A 62 10.27 6.94 6.01
CA ILE A 62 9.16 7.84 6.37
C ILE A 62 8.10 7.09 7.17
N LEU A 63 7.69 5.90 6.70
CA LEU A 63 6.68 5.09 7.38
C LEU A 63 7.13 4.65 8.78
N ALA A 64 8.41 4.30 8.96
CA ALA A 64 8.96 3.95 10.26
C ALA A 64 8.87 5.13 11.26
N ARG A 65 9.33 6.32 10.86
CA ARG A 65 9.22 7.53 11.69
C ARG A 65 7.78 7.93 11.95
N PHE A 66 6.91 7.79 10.96
CA PHE A 66 5.47 8.07 11.11
C PHE A 66 4.81 7.16 12.13
N ILE A 67 5.06 5.85 12.09
CA ILE A 67 4.53 4.90 13.06
C ILE A 67 5.09 5.19 14.46
N ALA A 68 6.37 5.58 14.56
CA ALA A 68 7.00 5.94 15.82
C ALA A 68 6.38 7.16 16.52
N LEU A 69 5.60 7.99 15.82
CA LEU A 69 4.82 9.07 16.44
C LEU A 69 3.68 8.55 17.34
N PHE A 70 3.30 7.27 17.22
CA PHE A 70 2.14 6.67 17.89
C PHE A 70 2.60 5.43 18.69
N PRO A 71 3.24 5.64 19.86
CA PRO A 71 3.78 4.54 20.66
C PRO A 71 2.68 3.56 21.10
N GLY A 72 3.03 2.27 21.16
CA GLY A 72 2.10 1.19 21.53
C GLY A 72 1.20 0.71 20.38
N LYS A 73 1.25 1.34 19.20
CA LYS A 73 0.45 0.94 18.03
C LYS A 73 1.32 0.32 16.94
N ARG A 74 0.80 -0.72 16.27
CA ARG A 74 1.42 -1.26 15.05
C ARG A 74 1.29 -0.31 13.85
N PHE A 75 0.19 0.44 13.82
CA PHE A 75 -0.11 1.47 12.86
C PHE A 75 -1.16 2.41 13.46
N PRO A 76 -1.12 3.74 13.21
CA PRO A 76 -2.11 4.67 13.74
C PRO A 76 -3.52 4.39 13.19
N ASP A 77 -4.53 4.55 14.05
CA ASP A 77 -5.93 4.53 13.67
C ASP A 77 -6.29 5.82 12.91
N PRO A 78 -7.38 5.85 12.12
CA PRO A 78 -7.77 7.05 11.38
C PRO A 78 -7.87 8.30 12.27
N ARG A 79 -8.42 8.16 13.49
CA ARG A 79 -8.52 9.26 14.46
C ARG A 79 -7.15 9.84 14.83
N ASP A 80 -6.12 9.00 14.99
CA ASP A 80 -4.78 9.46 15.34
C ASP A 80 -4.19 10.31 14.21
N ILE A 81 -4.33 9.88 12.95
CA ILE A 81 -3.82 10.59 11.78
C ILE A 81 -4.52 11.95 11.63
N ARG A 82 -5.84 11.97 11.87
CA ARG A 82 -6.64 13.20 11.83
C ARG A 82 -6.18 14.21 12.88
N LEU A 83 -5.92 13.76 14.11
CA LEU A 83 -5.49 14.60 15.23
C LEU A 83 -4.00 14.96 15.22
N ALA A 84 -3.16 14.18 14.53
CA ALA A 84 -1.72 14.44 14.46
C ALA A 84 -1.43 15.82 13.85
N SER A 85 -0.53 16.58 14.49
CA SER A 85 -0.18 17.90 14.00
C SER A 85 0.52 17.83 12.64
N VAL A 86 0.28 18.82 11.78
CA VAL A 86 0.98 18.93 10.48
C VAL A 86 2.50 19.00 10.70
N ARG A 87 2.95 19.68 11.77
CA ARG A 87 4.37 19.78 12.13
C ARG A 87 4.98 18.40 12.41
N SER A 88 4.30 17.55 13.19
CA SER A 88 4.78 16.20 13.50
C SER A 88 4.86 15.33 12.25
N LEU A 89 3.84 15.38 11.38
CA LEU A 89 3.80 14.62 10.13
C LEU A 89 4.87 15.10 9.13
N ARG A 90 5.15 16.41 9.07
CA ARG A 90 6.28 16.98 8.33
C ARG A 90 7.61 16.47 8.88
N GLY A 91 7.75 16.43 10.21
CA GLY A 91 8.93 15.88 10.89
C GLY A 91 9.20 14.40 10.59
N ALA A 92 8.14 13.60 10.39
CA ALA A 92 8.29 12.21 9.93
C ALA A 92 8.79 12.10 8.47
N GLY A 93 8.65 13.17 7.67
CA GLY A 93 9.15 13.26 6.30
C GLY A 93 8.06 13.30 5.21
N PHE A 94 6.79 13.47 5.57
CA PHE A 94 5.74 13.67 4.56
C PHE A 94 5.81 15.07 3.93
N SER A 95 5.46 15.18 2.65
CA SER A 95 5.19 16.46 2.00
C SER A 95 3.83 17.02 2.43
N ARG A 96 3.58 18.32 2.23
CA ARG A 96 2.27 18.92 2.52
C ARG A 96 1.13 18.24 1.75
N ALA A 97 1.36 17.89 0.49
CA ALA A 97 0.39 17.18 -0.33
C ALA A 97 0.07 15.79 0.23
N LYS A 98 1.10 15.01 0.62
CA LYS A 98 0.89 13.71 1.25
C LYS A 98 0.17 13.83 2.59
N ILE A 99 0.45 14.87 3.38
CA ILE A 99 -0.26 15.13 4.65
C ILE A 99 -1.75 15.37 4.41
N ARG A 100 -2.11 16.20 3.42
CA ARG A 100 -3.52 16.41 3.06
C ARG A 100 -4.18 15.09 2.66
N ALA A 101 -3.53 14.32 1.80
CA ALA A 101 -4.07 13.05 1.31
C ALA A 101 -4.29 12.02 2.43
N ILE A 102 -3.31 11.81 3.32
CA ILE A 102 -3.47 10.83 4.42
C ILE A 102 -4.49 11.27 5.47
N LYS A 103 -4.64 12.59 5.70
CA LYS A 103 -5.68 13.12 6.59
C LYS A 103 -7.07 12.96 5.98
N HIS A 104 -7.20 13.26 4.69
CA HIS A 104 -8.45 13.05 3.97
C HIS A 104 -8.87 11.58 3.97
N ILE A 105 -7.96 10.64 3.68
CA ILE A 105 -8.26 9.20 3.80
C ILE A 105 -8.71 8.83 5.22
N ALA A 106 -8.10 9.42 6.24
CA ALA A 106 -8.49 9.15 7.62
C ALA A 106 -9.91 9.67 7.93
N GLU A 107 -10.29 10.81 7.38
CA GLU A 107 -11.65 11.36 7.46
C GLU A 107 -12.65 10.47 6.72
N GLU A 108 -12.37 10.12 5.46
CA GLU A 108 -13.23 9.23 4.64
C GLU A 108 -13.36 7.83 5.24
N THR A 109 -12.31 7.32 5.90
CA THR A 109 -12.38 6.05 6.63
C THR A 109 -13.32 6.16 7.83
N ALA A 110 -13.28 7.27 8.56
CA ALA A 110 -14.17 7.51 9.70
C ALA A 110 -15.63 7.74 9.26
N ALA A 111 -15.83 8.31 8.07
CA ALA A 111 -17.14 8.49 7.45
C ALA A 111 -17.70 7.19 6.81
N GLY A 112 -16.93 6.11 6.77
CA GLY A 112 -17.35 4.84 6.18
C GLY A 112 -17.29 4.79 4.66
N VAL A 113 -16.71 5.82 4.02
CA VAL A 113 -16.56 5.91 2.57
C VAL A 113 -15.47 4.97 2.07
N VAL A 114 -14.34 4.86 2.79
CA VAL A 114 -13.32 3.85 2.45
C VAL A 114 -13.86 2.47 2.78
N PRO A 115 -14.04 1.57 1.79
CA PRO A 115 -14.67 0.29 2.02
C PRO A 115 -13.79 -0.61 2.89
N SER A 116 -14.43 -1.54 3.59
CA SER A 116 -13.70 -2.63 4.22
C SER A 116 -12.98 -3.44 3.14
N ARG A 117 -11.86 -4.07 3.50
CA ARG A 117 -11.13 -4.91 2.56
C ARG A 117 -11.96 -6.09 2.01
N ARG A 118 -12.93 -6.58 2.78
CA ARG A 118 -13.85 -7.64 2.30
C ARG A 118 -14.84 -7.11 1.27
N ALA A 119 -15.30 -5.88 1.44
CA ALA A 119 -16.17 -5.22 0.47
C ALA A 119 -15.39 -4.90 -0.82
N ALA A 120 -14.23 -4.27 -0.70
CA ALA A 120 -13.36 -3.95 -1.85
C ALA A 120 -12.96 -5.17 -2.68
N ALA A 121 -12.83 -6.35 -2.07
CA ALA A 121 -12.50 -7.59 -2.79
C ALA A 121 -13.63 -8.11 -3.71
N ARG A 122 -14.83 -7.53 -3.63
CA ARG A 122 -15.99 -7.87 -4.46
C ARG A 122 -16.32 -6.77 -5.47
N MET A 123 -15.58 -5.67 -5.44
CA MET A 123 -15.76 -4.54 -6.34
C MET A 123 -14.96 -4.77 -7.62
N SER A 124 -15.47 -4.32 -8.76
CA SER A 124 -14.70 -4.22 -10.00
C SER A 124 -13.65 -3.11 -9.91
N ASP A 125 -12.72 -3.07 -10.86
CA ASP A 125 -11.72 -2.00 -10.90
C ASP A 125 -12.40 -0.63 -11.13
N GLU A 126 -13.48 -0.59 -11.91
CA GLU A 126 -14.28 0.61 -12.15
C GLU A 126 -15.03 1.07 -10.89
N GLU A 127 -15.54 0.15 -10.07
CA GLU A 127 -16.19 0.50 -8.80
C GLU A 127 -15.18 1.03 -7.76
N ILE A 128 -13.89 0.70 -7.91
CA ILE A 128 -12.80 1.16 -7.02
C ILE A 128 -12.31 2.57 -7.39
N ILE A 129 -12.46 3.00 -8.65
CA ILE A 129 -12.00 4.30 -9.19
C ILE A 129 -13.02 5.40 -8.93
#